data_AF-A0A2X3IGF9-F1
#
_entry.id   AF-A0A2X3IGF9-F1
#
_cell.length_a   1.000
_cell.length_b   1.000
_cell.length_c   1.000
_cell.angle_alpha   90.00
_cell.angle_beta   90.00
_cell.angle_gamma   90.00
#
_symmetry.space_group_name_H-M   'P 1'
#
loop_
_entity.id
_entity.type
_entity.pdbx_description
1 polymer ?
#
loop_
_entity_poly.entity_id
_entity_poly.type
_entity_poly.pdbx_seq_one_letter_code
_entity_poly.pdbx_strand_id
1 'polypeptide(L)' 'MMLTKNTAQSLGITDRLDAEQSISGGSRYLKDMMSKVPATVPEYERIWFALAAYNMGYAHMLDAVS' A
#
# COMPACT_ATOMS: atom_id res chain seq x y z
N MET A 1 1.80 10.93 -3.76
CA MET A 1 1.47 9.51 -4.01
C MET A 1 -0.04 9.20 -3.91
N MET A 2 -0.95 10.18 -4.04
CA MET A 2 -2.41 9.95 -4.01
C MET A 2 -2.93 9.21 -2.76
N LEU A 3 -2.40 9.54 -1.57
CA LEU A 3 -2.86 8.94 -0.31
C LEU A 3 -4.26 9.44 0.05
N THR A 4 -5.14 8.54 0.47
CA THR A 4 -6.43 8.94 1.05
C THR A 4 -6.22 9.68 2.37
N LYS A 5 -7.23 10.42 2.86
CA LYS A 5 -7.14 11.10 4.17
C LYS A 5 -6.89 10.10 5.31
N ASN A 6 -7.61 8.97 5.30
CA ASN A 6 -7.47 7.94 6.32
C ASN A 6 -6.08 7.29 6.29
N THR A 7 -5.57 6.98 5.09
CA THR A 7 -4.21 6.44 4.93
C THR A 7 -3.17 7.43 5.42
N ALA A 8 -3.28 8.71 5.04
CA ALA A 8 -2.36 9.75 5.50
C ALA A 8 -2.36 9.90 7.03
N GLN A 9 -3.54 9.92 7.65
CA GLN A 9 -3.68 9.97 9.10
C GLN A 9 -3.03 8.77 9.79
N SER A 10 -3.26 7.55 9.28
CA SER A 10 -2.66 6.32 9.83
C SER A 10 -1.13 6.30 9.77
N LEU A 11 -0.55 7.06 8.83
CA LEU A 11 0.89 7.16 8.61
C LEU A 11 1.53 8.39 9.28
N GLY A 12 0.73 9.23 9.96
CA GLY A 12 1.20 10.46 10.58
C GLY A 12 1.53 11.60 9.60
N ILE A 13 0.99 11.55 8.38
CA ILE A 13 1.21 12.58 7.35
C ILE A 13 0.26 13.75 7.60
N THR A 14 0.83 14.94 7.77
CA THR A 14 0.07 16.16 8.08
C THR A 14 -0.27 16.95 6.83
N ASP A 15 0.55 16.87 5.79
CA ASP A 15 0.28 17.47 4.48
C ASP A 15 0.48 16.45 3.35
N ARG A 16 -0.56 16.22 2.56
CA ARG A 16 -0.52 15.27 1.42
C ARG A 16 0.03 15.91 0.14
N LEU A 17 0.10 17.24 0.09
CA LEU A 17 0.64 18.02 -1.02
C LEU A 17 2.13 18.29 -0.85
N ASP A 18 2.66 18.17 0.36
CA ASP A 18 4.10 18.12 0.61
C ASP A 18 4.71 16.90 -0.07
N ALA A 19 5.63 17.13 -1.00
CA ALA A 19 6.17 16.08 -1.85
C ALA A 19 6.93 15.01 -1.05
N GLU A 20 7.72 15.44 -0.05
CA GLU A 20 8.54 14.55 0.77
C GLU A 20 7.67 13.62 1.63
N GLN A 21 6.69 14.18 2.34
CA GLN A 21 5.72 13.40 3.12
C GLN A 21 4.91 12.46 2.22
N SER A 22 4.47 12.94 1.05
CA SER A 22 3.67 12.15 0.12
C SER A 22 4.46 10.95 -0.42
N ILE A 23 5.73 11.14 -0.77
CA ILE A 23 6.62 10.07 -1.28
C ILE A 23 6.96 9.09 -0.15
N SER A 24 7.48 9.58 0.97
CA SER A 24 7.87 8.74 2.11
C SER A 24 6.69 7.92 2.65
N GLY A 25 5.54 8.56 2.80
CA GLY A 25 4.29 7.92 3.21
C GLY A 25 3.79 6.85 2.24
N GLY A 26 3.77 7.17 0.94
CA GLY A 26 3.38 6.23 -0.10
C GLY A 26 4.27 5.00 -0.17
N SER A 27 5.60 5.20 -0.08
CA SER A 27 6.57 4.11 -0.04
C SER A 27 6.42 3.21 1.18
N ARG A 28 6.18 3.80 2.36
CA ARG A 28 5.89 3.03 3.59
C ARG A 28 4.60 2.22 3.44
N TYR A 29 3.54 2.83 2.94
CA TYR A 29 2.26 2.14 2.73
C TYR A 29 2.39 0.97 1.75
N LEU A 30 3.14 1.15 0.65
CA LEU A 30 3.41 0.06 -0.29
C LEU A 30 4.20 -1.08 0.36
N LYS A 31 5.23 -0.76 1.15
CA LYS A 31 6.00 -1.76 1.91
C LYS A 31 5.13 -2.52 2.92
N ASP A 32 4.21 -1.83 3.57
CA ASP A 32 3.24 -2.43 4.49
C ASP A 32 2.25 -3.35 3.75
N MET A 33 1.94 -3.08 2.48
CA MET A 33 1.13 -4.00 1.67
C MET A 33 1.93 -5.24 1.25
N MET A 34 3.18 -5.06 0.82
CA MET A 34 4.06 -6.18 0.48
C MET A 34 4.21 -7.16 1.65
N SER A 35 4.37 -6.66 2.88
CA SER A 35 4.51 -7.50 4.06
C SER A 35 3.25 -8.30 4.41
N LYS A 36 2.06 -7.81 4.00
CA LYS A 36 0.78 -8.49 4.17
C LYS A 36 0.46 -9.51 3.08
N VAL A 37 1.16 -9.48 1.93
CA VAL A 37 0.95 -10.47 0.88
C VAL A 37 1.26 -11.87 1.45
N PRO A 38 0.37 -12.87 1.28
CA PRO A 38 0.56 -14.22 1.81
C PRO A 38 1.90 -14.84 1.40
N ALA A 39 2.49 -15.64 2.30
CA ALA A 39 3.78 -16.30 2.06
C ALA A 39 3.73 -17.36 0.94
N THR A 40 2.52 -17.74 0.49
CA THR A 40 2.31 -18.62 -0.67
C THR A 40 2.61 -17.94 -2.00
N VAL A 41 2.60 -16.60 -2.05
CA VAL A 41 2.96 -15.83 -3.24
C VAL A 41 4.49 -15.75 -3.33
N PRO A 42 5.11 -16.09 -4.48
CA PRO A 42 6.55 -15.98 -4.65
C PRO A 42 7.05 -14.54 -4.43
N GLU A 43 8.21 -14.39 -3.78
CA GLU A 43 8.74 -13.06 -3.40
C GLU A 43 8.83 -12.08 -4.57
N TYR A 44 9.23 -12.56 -5.76
CA TYR A 44 9.35 -11.73 -6.96
C TYR A 44 8.00 -11.24 -7.51
N GLU A 45 6.88 -11.84 -7.10
CA GLU A 45 5.53 -11.46 -7.51
C GLU A 45 4.83 -10.56 -6.49
N ARG A 46 5.29 -10.54 -5.22
CA ARG A 46 4.62 -9.81 -4.13
C ARG A 46 4.42 -8.33 -4.43
N ILE A 47 5.32 -7.72 -5.20
CA ILE A 47 5.18 -6.32 -5.62
C ILE A 47 3.91 -6.09 -6.44
N TRP A 48 3.51 -7.02 -7.29
CA TRP A 48 2.31 -6.89 -8.13
C TRP A 48 1.03 -6.98 -7.31
N PHE A 49 0.97 -7.91 -6.36
CA PHE A 49 -0.15 -8.02 -5.42
C PHE A 49 -0.24 -6.81 -4.48
N ALA A 50 0.91 -6.30 -4.03
CA ALA A 50 0.95 -5.09 -3.21
C ALA A 50 0.49 -3.84 -3.99
N LEU A 51 0.85 -3.72 -5.27
CA LEU A 51 0.36 -2.65 -6.14
C LEU A 51 -1.15 -2.74 -6.37
N ALA A 52 -1.68 -3.96 -6.60
CA ALA A 52 -3.12 -4.18 -6.67
C ALA A 52 -3.81 -3.76 -5.36
N ALA A 53 -3.32 -4.22 -4.20
CA ALA A 53 -3.84 -3.86 -2.88
C ALA A 53 -3.72 -2.36 -2.57
N TYR A 54 -2.68 -1.67 -3.06
CA TYR A 54 -2.54 -0.22 -2.92
C TYR A 54 -3.68 0.52 -3.63
N ASN A 55 -4.10 0.02 -4.81
CA ASN A 55 -5.13 0.64 -5.62
C ASN A 55 -6.55 0.26 -5.19
N MET A 56 -6.84 -1.04 -5.07
CA MET A 56 -8.19 -1.55 -4.82
C MET A 56 -8.45 -1.95 -3.37
N GLY A 57 -7.44 -1.90 -2.50
CA GLY A 57 -7.53 -2.36 -1.11
C GLY A 57 -7.15 -3.85 -0.95
N TYR A 58 -6.57 -4.18 0.22
CA TYR A 58 -6.05 -5.52 0.51
C TYR A 58 -7.13 -6.60 0.57
N ALA A 59 -8.30 -6.31 1.18
CA ALA A 59 -9.39 -7.27 1.26
C ALA A 59 -9.91 -7.67 -0.14
N HIS A 60 -10.15 -6.67 -1.00
CA HIS A 60 -10.59 -6.93 -2.38
C HIS A 60 -9.53 -7.65 -3.22
N MET A 61 -8.23 -7.41 -2.96
CA MET A 61 -7.16 -8.19 -3.58
C MET A 61 -7.21 -9.65 -3.14
N LEU A 62 -7.43 -9.93 -1.83
CA LEU A 62 -7.57 -11.29 -1.32
C LEU A 62 -8.78 -12.01 -1.92
N ASP A 63 -9.93 -11.35 -2.03
CA ASP A 63 -11.15 -11.92 -2.63
C ASP A 63 -10.95 -12.31 -4.10
N ALA A 64 -10.09 -11.60 -4.83
CA ALA A 64 -9.82 -11.86 -6.25
C ALA A 64 -8.84 -13.03 -6.48
N VAL A 65 -8.11 -13.43 -5.45
CA VAL A 65 -7.05 -14.45 -5.54
C VAL A 65 -7.39 -15.71 -4.74
N SER A 66 -8.51 -15.71 -4.02
CA SER A 66 -9.07 -16.83 -3.26
C SER A 66 -9.95 -17.74 -4.10
#